data_AF-A0A961WVW0-F1
#
_entry.id   AF-A0A961WVW0-F1
#
_cell.length_a   1.000
_cell.length_b   1.000
_cell.length_c   1.000
_cell.angle_alpha   90.00
_cell.angle_beta   90.00
_cell.angle_gamma   90.00
#
_symmetry.space_group_name_H-M   'P 1'
#
loop_
_entity.id
_entity.type
_entity.pdbx_description
1 polymer ?
#
loop_
_entity_poly.entity_id
_entity_poly.type
_entity_poly.pdbx_seq_one_letter_code
_entity_poly.pdbx_strand_id
1 'polypeptide(L)'
;MSTSVSPLAPKTRPDMPAIEGVAIATAAAGIKYKGRTDLMVMTFSPGTEVAGVFTRSKCPSAPVDQCRENLPHGQARILVVNSGNANAFTGRKGRESTAMTARAAA
;
A
#
# COMPACT_ATOMS: atom_id res chain seq x y z
N MET A 1 -10.00 -2.06 21.22
CA MET A 1 -9.99 -2.81 19.94
C MET A 1 -9.68 -4.25 20.28
N SER A 2 -10.51 -5.19 19.84
CA SER A 2 -10.33 -6.61 20.19
C SER A 2 -8.95 -7.11 19.76
N THR A 3 -8.24 -7.75 20.68
CA THR A 3 -7.00 -8.49 20.43
C THR A 3 -7.26 -9.85 19.80
N SER A 4 -8.53 -10.25 19.65
CA SER A 4 -8.91 -11.50 19.02
C SER A 4 -8.54 -11.49 17.54
N VAL A 5 -7.70 -12.44 17.13
CA VAL A 5 -7.43 -12.72 15.71
C VAL A 5 -8.76 -12.98 15.00
N SER A 6 -8.94 -12.40 13.82
CA SER A 6 -10.17 -12.57 13.02
C SER A 6 -10.45 -14.07 12.81
N PRO A 7 -11.70 -14.54 12.92
CA PRO A 7 -12.05 -15.92 12.60
C PRO A 7 -11.79 -16.27 11.12
N LEU A 8 -11.65 -15.25 10.26
CA LEU A 8 -11.29 -15.39 8.84
C LEU A 8 -9.79 -15.35 8.58
N ALA A 9 -8.96 -15.14 9.61
CA ALA A 9 -7.51 -15.16 9.43
C ALA A 9 -7.07 -16.57 9.01
N PRO A 10 -6.27 -16.70 7.94
CA PRO A 10 -5.72 -17.99 7.54
C PRO A 10 -4.97 -18.64 8.71
N LYS A 11 -5.31 -19.90 9.03
CA LYS A 11 -4.66 -20.66 10.11
C LYS A 11 -3.22 -21.03 9.78
N THR A 12 -2.93 -21.17 8.49
CA THR A 12 -1.60 -21.43 7.95
C THR A 12 -1.29 -20.42 6.87
N ARG A 13 0.00 -20.15 6.69
CA ARG A 13 0.51 -19.33 5.58
C ARG A 13 1.54 -20.18 4.84
N PRO A 14 1.56 -20.16 3.51
CA PRO A 14 2.64 -20.78 2.77
C PRO A 14 3.96 -20.09 3.11
N ASP A 15 5.05 -20.84 3.05
CA ASP A 15 6.37 -20.22 3.00
C ASP A 15 6.50 -19.48 1.67
N MET A 16 6.83 -18.19 1.75
CA MET A 16 6.88 -17.32 0.59
C MET A 16 8.35 -17.04 0.27
N PRO A 17 8.90 -17.63 -0.80
CA PRO A 17 10.29 -17.40 -1.16
C PRO A 17 10.50 -15.93 -1.54
N ALA A 18 11.74 -15.46 -1.39
CA ALA A 18 12.12 -14.15 -1.91
C ALA A 18 11.95 -14.13 -3.43
N ILE A 19 11.42 -13.03 -3.95
CA ILE A 19 11.30 -12.77 -5.38
C ILE A 19 12.48 -11.91 -5.78
N GLU A 20 13.25 -12.36 -6.76
CA GLU A 20 14.40 -11.61 -7.26
C GLU A 20 13.95 -10.22 -7.76
N GLY A 21 14.73 -9.19 -7.41
CA GLY A 21 14.43 -7.81 -7.79
C GLY A 21 13.28 -7.16 -7.00
N VAL A 22 12.76 -7.81 -5.96
CA VAL A 22 11.79 -7.23 -5.02
C VAL A 22 12.40 -7.20 -3.61
N ALA A 23 12.43 -6.01 -3.00
CA ALA A 23 12.75 -5.88 -1.58
C ALA A 23 11.54 -5.35 -0.82
N ILE A 24 11.24 -5.94 0.34
CA ILE A 24 10.08 -5.60 1.17
C ILE A 24 10.57 -5.20 2.55
N ALA A 25 10.14 -4.04 3.03
CA ALA A 25 10.39 -3.55 4.37
C ALA A 25 9.08 -3.16 5.04
N THR A 26 9.03 -3.32 6.37
CA THR A 26 7.90 -2.87 7.19
C THR A 26 8.39 -2.04 8.38
N ALA A 27 7.62 -1.03 8.75
CA ALA A 27 7.92 -0.18 9.89
C ALA A 27 6.67 0.06 10.75
N ALA A 28 6.89 0.28 12.05
CA ALA A 28 5.88 0.83 12.95
C ALA A 28 5.95 2.36 12.86
N ALA A 29 5.25 2.95 11.88
CA ALA A 29 5.23 4.38 11.63
C ALA A 29 4.28 5.15 12.56
N GLY A 30 3.41 4.44 13.29
CA GLY A 30 2.53 5.05 14.29
C GLY A 30 1.34 5.80 13.69
N ILE A 31 0.92 5.41 12.49
CA ILE A 31 -0.19 6.02 11.74
C ILE A 31 -1.51 5.87 12.50
N LYS A 32 -1.74 4.69 13.08
CA LYS A 32 -2.88 4.44 13.97
C LYS A 32 -2.52 3.59 15.17
N TYR A 33 -1.64 2.62 15.00
CA TYR A 33 -1.33 1.64 16.03
C TYR A 33 0.06 1.92 16.62
N LYS A 34 0.20 1.78 17.93
CA LYS A 34 1.50 1.83 18.61
C LYS A 34 2.03 0.41 18.80
N GLY A 35 3.33 0.21 18.57
CA GLY A 35 3.99 -1.09 18.76
C GLY A 35 3.61 -2.15 17.73
N ARG A 36 3.05 -1.75 16.58
CA ARG A 36 2.67 -2.65 15.47
C ARG A 36 3.12 -2.05 14.15
N THR A 37 3.63 -2.88 13.25
CA THR A 37 3.92 -2.46 11.88
C THR A 37 2.65 -2.03 11.17
N ASP A 38 2.68 -0.82 10.60
CA ASP A 38 1.55 -0.20 9.93
C ASP A 38 1.92 0.52 8.63
N LEU A 39 3.19 0.46 8.25
CA LEU A 39 3.71 0.89 6.96
C LEU A 39 4.51 -0.26 6.33
N MET A 40 4.29 -0.49 5.04
CA MET A 40 5.06 -1.40 4.20
C MET A 40 5.54 -0.63 2.97
N VAL A 41 6.79 -0.89 2.59
CA VAL A 41 7.37 -0.43 1.34
C VAL A 41 7.89 -1.65 0.58
N MET A 42 7.54 -1.75 -0.70
CA MET A 42 8.17 -2.66 -1.63
C MET A 42 8.96 -1.86 -2.66
N THR A 43 10.21 -2.21 -2.93
CA THR A 43 11.00 -1.63 -4.01
C THR A 43 11.23 -2.65 -5.11
N PHE A 44 11.33 -2.15 -6.34
CA PHE A 44 11.47 -2.96 -7.54
C PHE A 44 12.73 -2.57 -8.32
N SER A 45 13.40 -3.57 -8.88
CA SER A 45 14.55 -3.38 -9.76
C SER A 45 14.22 -2.52 -10.99
N PRO A 46 15.21 -1.87 -11.61
CA PRO A 46 15.02 -1.21 -12.90
C PRO A 46 14.46 -2.19 -13.95
N GLY A 47 13.54 -1.72 -14.79
CA GLY A 47 12.89 -2.54 -15.82
C GLY A 47 11.67 -3.34 -15.36
N THR A 48 11.23 -3.20 -14.11
CA THR A 48 9.99 -3.84 -13.63
C THR A 48 8.75 -3.26 -14.33
N GLU A 49 7.99 -4.15 -14.95
CA GLU A 49 6.66 -3.87 -15.50
C GLU A 49 5.58 -4.11 -14.43
N VAL A 50 4.53 -3.29 -14.45
CA VAL A 50 3.41 -3.40 -13.50
C VAL A 50 2.07 -3.52 -14.21
N ALA A 51 1.25 -4.41 -13.68
CA ALA A 51 -0.17 -4.53 -14.00
C ALA A 51 -0.98 -4.51 -12.71
N GLY A 52 -2.22 -4.03 -12.77
CA GLY A 52 -3.07 -3.90 -11.59
C GLY A 52 -4.54 -3.72 -11.94
N VAL A 53 -5.38 -4.10 -11.00
CA VAL A 53 -6.83 -3.86 -11.06
C VAL A 53 -7.25 -3.09 -9.82
N PHE A 54 -8.25 -2.24 -9.97
CA PHE A 54 -8.75 -1.38 -8.90
C PHE A 54 -10.22 -1.66 -8.62
N THR A 55 -10.70 -1.26 -7.44
CA THR A 55 -12.11 -1.39 -7.07
C THR A 55 -13.04 -0.72 -8.10
N ARG A 56 -14.25 -1.27 -8.30
CA ARG A 56 -15.33 -0.64 -9.09
C ARG A 56 -16.26 0.23 -8.25
N SER A 57 -15.96 0.42 -6.97
CA SER A 57 -16.73 1.30 -6.09
C SER A 57 -16.85 2.70 -6.68
N LYS A 58 -18.04 3.30 -6.57
CA LYS A 58 -18.28 4.72 -6.92
C LYS A 58 -17.60 5.69 -5.95
N CYS A 59 -17.10 5.18 -4.83
CA CYS A 59 -16.39 5.95 -3.81
C CYS A 59 -14.98 5.37 -3.58
N PRO A 60 -14.05 5.51 -4.55
CA PRO A 60 -12.65 5.14 -4.35
C PRO A 60 -11.96 6.08 -3.35
N SER A 61 -10.88 5.61 -2.74
CA SER A 61 -10.02 6.44 -1.89
C SER A 61 -9.00 7.20 -2.75
N ALA A 62 -8.41 8.27 -2.20
CA ALA A 62 -7.39 9.04 -2.92
C ALA A 62 -6.19 8.19 -3.40
N PRO A 63 -5.68 7.20 -2.63
CA PRO A 63 -4.65 6.29 -3.12
C PRO A 63 -5.06 5.46 -4.34
N VAL A 64 -6.33 5.05 -4.44
CA VAL A 64 -6.82 4.28 -5.59
C VAL A 64 -6.78 5.14 -6.86
N ASP A 65 -7.21 6.40 -6.75
CA ASP A 65 -7.18 7.33 -7.89
C ASP A 65 -5.75 7.62 -8.33
N GLN A 66 -4.82 7.86 -7.40
CA GLN A 66 -3.39 8.03 -7.71
C GLN A 66 -2.79 6.80 -8.40
N CYS A 67 -3.08 5.59 -7.92
CA CYS A 67 -2.56 4.38 -8.55
C CYS A 67 -3.15 4.16 -9.96
N ARG A 68 -4.42 4.55 -10.20
CA ARG A 68 -5.02 4.52 -11.55
C ARG A 68 -4.34 5.48 -12.50
N GLU A 69 -3.92 6.65 -12.03
CA GLU A 69 -3.18 7.63 -12.82
C GLU A 69 -1.77 7.11 -13.17
N ASN A 70 -1.13 6.40 -12.23
CA ASN A 70 0.23 5.89 -12.43
C ASN A 70 0.29 4.62 -13.30
N LEU A 71 -0.71 3.74 -13.22
CA LEU A 71 -0.67 2.40 -13.85
C LEU A 71 -0.47 2.42 -15.38
N PRO A 72 -1.06 3.34 -16.17
CA PRO A 72 -0.86 3.40 -17.62
C PRO A 72 0.59 3.59 -18.08
N HIS A 73 1.48 4.07 -17.20
CA HIS A 73 2.91 4.13 -17.51
C HIS A 73 3.58 2.75 -17.58
N GLY A 74 2.91 1.70 -17.08
CA GLY A 74 3.38 0.31 -17.18
C GLY A 74 4.62 -0.01 -16.34
N GLN A 75 5.12 0.94 -15.55
CA GLN A 75 6.34 0.79 -14.75
C GLN A 75 6.14 1.28 -13.31
N ALA A 76 6.78 0.62 -12.35
CA ALA A 76 6.83 1.07 -10.96
C ALA A 76 8.17 0.71 -10.32
N ARG A 77 8.70 1.59 -9.48
CA ARG A 77 9.94 1.36 -8.71
C ARG A 77 9.69 1.15 -7.22
N ILE A 78 8.55 1.61 -6.73
CA ILE A 78 8.17 1.53 -5.33
C ILE A 78 6.65 1.38 -5.18
N LEU A 79 6.22 0.59 -4.20
CA LEU A 79 4.85 0.50 -3.74
C LEU A 79 4.83 0.80 -2.23
N VAL A 80 4.06 1.81 -1.84
CA VAL A 80 3.88 2.19 -0.43
C VAL A 80 2.47 1.81 0.00
N VAL A 81 2.37 1.06 1.10
CA VAL A 81 1.09 0.61 1.67
C VAL A 81 1.07 0.93 3.14
N ASN A 82 0.05 1.65 3.59
CA ASN A 82 -0.21 1.85 5.00
C ASN A 82 -1.45 1.08 5.46
N SER A 83 -1.51 0.81 6.76
CA SER A 83 -2.69 0.27 7.42
C SER A 83 -3.19 1.21 8.52
N GLY A 84 -4.41 0.97 9.00
CA GLY A 84 -5.03 1.78 10.05
C GLY A 84 -5.79 3.01 9.54
N ASN A 85 -5.44 3.56 8.37
CA ASN A 85 -6.17 4.65 7.72
C ASN A 85 -6.27 4.41 6.21
N ALA A 86 -7.49 4.35 5.67
CA ALA A 86 -7.73 4.09 4.25
C ALA A 86 -7.59 5.33 3.35
N ASN A 87 -7.52 6.53 3.93
CA ASN A 87 -7.55 7.81 3.22
C ASN A 87 -8.72 7.91 2.21
N ALA A 88 -9.90 7.41 2.62
CA ALA A 88 -11.14 7.46 1.87
C ALA A 88 -12.03 8.60 2.37
N PHE A 89 -12.77 9.27 1.47
CA PHE A 89 -13.64 10.40 1.80
C PHE A 89 -12.94 11.60 2.48
N THR A 90 -11.66 11.80 2.20
CA THR A 90 -10.81 12.85 2.79
C THR A 90 -10.64 14.09 1.90
N GLY A 91 -11.30 14.11 0.73
CA GLY A 91 -11.34 15.24 -0.18
C GLY A 91 -9.95 15.68 -0.67
N ARG A 92 -9.77 17.00 -0.86
CA ARG A 92 -8.53 17.59 -1.39
C ARG A 92 -7.29 17.24 -0.54
N LYS A 93 -7.41 17.36 0.78
CA LYS A 93 -6.31 17.04 1.71
C LYS A 93 -5.85 15.58 1.58
N GLY A 94 -6.78 14.66 1.34
CA GLY A 94 -6.46 13.26 1.09
C GLY A 94 -5.64 13.04 -0.17
N ARG A 95 -5.97 13.76 -1.25
CA ARG A 95 -5.20 13.71 -2.51
C ARG A 95 -3.80 14.29 -2.33
N GLU A 96 -3.70 15.43 -1.65
CA GLU A 96 -2.41 16.08 -1.36
C GLU A 96 -1.49 15.20 -0.50
N SER A 97 -2.03 14.56 0.53
CA SER A 97 -1.25 13.65 1.39
C SER A 97 -0.79 12.41 0.63
N THR A 98 -1.65 11.81 -0.20
CA THR A 98 -1.28 10.69 -1.07
C THR A 98 -0.15 11.08 -2.04
N ALA A 99 -0.27 12.24 -2.71
CA ALA A 99 0.77 12.71 -3.62
C ALA A 99 2.08 13.03 -2.89
N MET A 100 2.01 13.55 -1.66
CA MET A 100 3.19 13.79 -0.82
C MET A 100 3.88 12.48 -0.44
N THR A 101 3.12 11.44 -0.06
CA THR A 101 3.68 10.10 0.23
C THR A 101 4.36 9.52 -1.00
N ALA A 102 3.74 9.62 -2.19
CA ALA A 102 4.33 9.14 -3.43
C ALA A 102 5.66 9.86 -3.74
N ARG A 103 5.71 11.19 -3.59
CA ARG A 103 6.93 11.97 -3.79
C ARG A 103 8.03 11.68 -2.78
N ALA A 104 7.68 11.45 -1.51
CA ALA A 104 8.65 11.13 -0.46
C ALA A 104 9.27 9.74 -0.63
N ALA A 105 8.60 8.85 -1.37
CA ALA A 105 9.05 7.50 -1.64
C ALA A 105 9.81 7.36 -2.98
N ALA A 106 9.59 8.27 -3.92
CA ALA A 106 10.27 8.29 -5.22
C ALA A 106 11.76 8.62 -5.09
#